data_AF-A0A7K4NRV9-F1
#
_entry.id   AF-A0A7K4NRV9-F1
#
_cell.length_a   1.000
_cell.length_b   1.000
_cell.length_c   1.000
_cell.angle_alpha   90.00
_cell.angle_beta   90.00
_cell.angle_gamma   90.00
#
_symmetry.space_group_name_H-M   'P 1'
#
loop_
_entity.id
_entity.type
_entity.pdbx_description
1 polymer ?
#
loop_
_entity_poly.entity_id
_entity_poly.type
_entity_poly.pdbx_seq_one_letter_code
_entity_poly.pdbx_strand_id
1 'polypeptide(L)'
;MKKTHLDIIDPIHNFVRVYDSELKIIDTSIFQRLRRIRQLSGAHLIYPGAQHTRFEHSLGVMHIASMAGHALHEKGLISVDNIQNLRFAGLLHDIGHGPFSHIFEELLQKKKHSHEDIGKEIILKTKIGDLISKNGYDKRFITKVAFGDSRLQFLNEIISGALSADIMDYLLRDGYFTGAEHAKIDHNRLMHSLDVYKNKLALDKSALVNFETMMTSRYQMFKAVYFHKTVRAGEVMLLESMELAEEELGLTSMSLDDYLKLSDEVILSKLLNLPEHNFKLKTAKKIATDYQNRNLFKSVFELTLTKSTITKKRMQDIREELSKNSKVDINEIFVDSSNTSSIPLSPSKKESKSIILLEENNNKTKAKEIQISSIQLVSVMSGFMKILRVYTPAKNRKKVEIAAKSILGDLK
;
A
#
# COMPACT_ATOMS: atom_id res chain seq x y z
N MET A 1 -7.75 -36.27 18.12
CA MET A 1 -7.05 -35.95 16.85
C MET A 1 -6.25 -34.67 17.07
N LYS A 2 -4.94 -34.65 16.75
CA LYS A 2 -4.17 -33.39 16.78
C LYS A 2 -4.74 -32.46 15.71
N LYS A 3 -5.14 -31.25 16.10
CA LYS A 3 -5.63 -30.24 15.16
C LYS A 3 -4.48 -29.92 14.19
N THR A 4 -4.68 -30.12 12.89
CA THR A 4 -3.64 -29.94 11.85
C THR A 4 -3.50 -28.49 11.39
N HIS A 5 -4.43 -27.63 11.82
CA HIS A 5 -4.51 -26.22 11.46
C HIS A 5 -5.21 -25.41 12.56
N LEU A 6 -5.03 -24.10 12.53
CA LEU A 6 -5.82 -23.13 13.29
C LEU A 6 -6.64 -22.30 12.30
N ASP A 7 -7.91 -22.08 12.60
CA ASP A 7 -8.76 -21.16 11.85
C ASP A 7 -8.83 -19.85 12.65
N ILE A 8 -8.37 -18.77 12.03
CA ILE A 8 -8.46 -17.41 12.57
C ILE A 8 -9.73 -16.78 12.01
N ILE A 9 -10.59 -16.25 12.88
CA ILE A 9 -11.79 -15.52 12.46
C ILE A 9 -11.34 -14.19 11.84
N ASP A 10 -11.76 -13.94 10.60
CA ASP A 10 -11.46 -12.72 9.86
C ASP A 10 -12.76 -12.11 9.32
N PRO A 11 -13.02 -10.80 9.49
CA PRO A 11 -14.28 -10.19 9.09
C PRO A 11 -14.50 -10.14 7.57
N ILE A 12 -13.44 -10.32 6.77
CA ILE A 12 -13.51 -10.26 5.31
C ILE A 12 -13.70 -11.66 4.73
N HIS A 13 -12.91 -12.61 5.24
CA HIS A 13 -12.82 -13.97 4.68
C HIS A 13 -13.58 -15.02 5.50
N ASN A 14 -14.24 -14.62 6.59
CA ASN A 14 -14.83 -15.45 7.64
C ASN A 14 -13.80 -16.25 8.43
N PHE A 15 -13.03 -17.12 7.76
CA PHE A 15 -11.98 -17.94 8.35
C PHE A 15 -10.72 -17.91 7.49
N VAL A 16 -9.59 -17.54 8.12
CA VAL A 16 -8.26 -17.70 7.54
C VAL A 16 -7.59 -18.91 8.20
N ARG A 17 -7.41 -19.97 7.41
CA ARG A 17 -6.73 -21.19 7.85
C ARG A 17 -5.21 -21.04 7.81
N VAL A 18 -4.56 -21.29 8.94
CA VAL A 18 -3.10 -21.29 9.12
C VAL A 18 -2.62 -22.66 9.61
N TYR A 19 -1.51 -23.15 9.05
CA TYR A 19 -0.89 -24.41 9.38
C TYR A 19 0.35 -24.19 10.26
N ASP A 20 0.91 -25.28 10.83
CA ASP A 20 2.05 -25.22 11.76
C ASP A 20 3.27 -24.47 11.21
N SER A 21 3.49 -24.55 9.89
CA SER A 21 4.57 -23.86 9.19
C SER A 21 4.43 -22.34 9.23
N GLU A 22 3.21 -21.81 9.02
CA GLU A 22 2.93 -20.37 9.09
C GLU A 22 2.75 -19.89 10.52
N LEU A 23 2.13 -20.69 11.39
CA LEU A 23 1.91 -20.34 12.80
C LEU A 23 3.20 -19.96 13.51
N LYS A 24 4.28 -20.74 13.29
CA LYS A 24 5.59 -20.43 13.87
C LYS A 24 6.14 -19.08 13.43
N ILE A 25 5.82 -18.63 12.21
CA ILE A 25 6.19 -17.32 11.68
C ILE A 25 5.29 -16.24 12.27
N ILE A 26 3.98 -16.48 12.29
CA ILE A 26 2.96 -15.58 12.81
C ILE A 26 3.22 -15.26 14.28
N ASP A 27 3.61 -16.25 15.09
CA ASP A 27 3.87 -16.10 16.53
C ASP A 27 5.22 -15.43 16.84
N THR A 28 5.99 -15.05 15.82
CA THR A 28 7.21 -14.27 16.06
C THR A 28 6.90 -12.82 16.41
N SER A 29 7.70 -12.24 17.31
CA SER A 29 7.70 -10.79 17.57
C SER A 29 7.85 -9.93 16.30
N ILE A 30 8.60 -10.43 15.30
CA ILE A 30 8.83 -9.75 14.03
C ILE A 30 7.53 -9.61 13.24
N PHE A 31 6.74 -10.69 13.13
CA PHE A 31 5.46 -10.67 12.43
C PHE A 31 4.36 -10.00 13.26
N GLN A 32 4.30 -10.28 14.57
CA GLN A 32 3.38 -9.62 15.51
C GLN A 32 3.56 -8.10 15.59
N ARG A 33 4.69 -7.55 15.09
CA ARG A 33 4.87 -6.10 14.91
C ARG A 33 3.81 -5.48 14.03
N LEU A 34 3.35 -6.19 13.00
CA LEU A 34 2.38 -5.68 12.03
C LEU A 34 1.04 -5.30 12.69
N ARG A 35 0.71 -5.85 13.87
CA ARG A 35 -0.47 -5.47 14.67
C ARG A 35 -0.45 -4.02 15.18
N ARG A 36 0.70 -3.36 15.09
CA ARG A 36 0.91 -1.99 15.58
C ARG A 36 1.30 -1.04 14.44
N ILE A 37 0.97 -1.45 13.21
CA ILE A 37 1.19 -0.67 11.99
C ILE A 37 -0.14 -0.62 11.25
N ARG A 38 -0.82 0.53 11.30
CA ARG A 38 -2.12 0.69 10.64
C ARG A 38 -1.95 0.61 9.12
N GLN A 39 -2.87 -0.11 8.47
CA GLN A 39 -2.89 -0.28 7.01
C GLN A 39 -2.97 1.09 6.32
N LEU A 40 -3.91 1.93 6.77
CA LEU A 40 -4.22 3.21 6.16
C LEU A 40 -3.71 4.42 6.95
N SER A 41 -2.62 4.27 7.71
CA SER A 41 -1.92 5.39 8.37
C SER A 41 -2.89 6.30 9.16
N GLY A 42 -3.02 7.56 8.72
CA GLY A 42 -3.88 8.58 9.32
C GLY A 42 -5.34 8.54 8.85
N ALA A 43 -5.80 7.53 8.11
CA ALA A 43 -7.19 7.45 7.67
C ALA A 43 -8.18 7.23 8.82
N HIS A 44 -7.74 6.60 9.92
CA HIS A 44 -8.56 6.32 11.10
C HIS A 44 -9.12 7.57 11.80
N LEU A 45 -8.30 8.62 11.91
CA LEU A 45 -8.56 9.82 11.14
C LEU A 45 -10.05 10.12 10.82
N ILE A 46 -10.30 10.17 9.53
CA ILE A 46 -11.55 10.56 8.87
C ILE A 46 -12.57 9.42 8.91
N TYR A 47 -12.09 8.19 8.90
CA TYR A 47 -12.86 6.95 8.89
C TYR A 47 -12.58 6.21 10.21
N PRO A 48 -13.35 6.45 11.29
CA PRO A 48 -13.04 5.93 12.63
C PRO A 48 -12.88 4.41 12.70
N GLY A 49 -13.54 3.67 11.80
CA GLY A 49 -13.43 2.21 11.67
C GLY A 49 -12.13 1.73 11.02
N ALA A 50 -11.39 2.58 10.30
CA ALA A 50 -10.15 2.24 9.59
C ALA A 50 -8.95 2.05 10.53
N GLN A 51 -9.12 1.22 11.57
CA GLN A 51 -8.14 0.88 12.60
C GLN A 51 -7.37 -0.40 12.28
N HIS A 52 -7.74 -1.08 11.20
CA HIS A 52 -7.11 -2.32 10.79
C HIS A 52 -5.64 -2.13 10.43
N THR A 53 -4.88 -3.19 10.59
CA THR A 53 -3.42 -3.22 10.57
C THR A 53 -2.91 -4.13 9.48
N ARG A 54 -1.60 -4.03 9.20
CA ARG A 54 -0.94 -4.88 8.21
C ARG A 54 -0.96 -6.36 8.59
N PHE A 55 -1.21 -6.69 9.86
CA PHE A 55 -1.25 -8.08 10.33
C PHE A 55 -2.41 -8.86 9.71
N GLU A 56 -3.64 -8.39 9.88
CA GLU A 56 -4.82 -9.06 9.32
C GLU A 56 -4.86 -8.98 7.80
N HIS A 57 -4.32 -7.90 7.22
CA HIS A 57 -4.12 -7.80 5.77
C HIS A 57 -3.19 -8.90 5.26
N SER A 58 -2.02 -9.09 5.88
CA SER A 58 -1.07 -10.16 5.50
C SER A 58 -1.68 -11.56 5.60
N LEU A 59 -2.53 -11.81 6.61
CA LEU A 59 -3.27 -13.06 6.74
C LEU A 59 -4.28 -13.27 5.60
N GLY A 60 -5.01 -12.21 5.23
CA GLY A 60 -5.96 -12.25 4.13
C GLY A 60 -5.30 -12.40 2.75
N VAL A 61 -4.15 -11.76 2.52
CA VAL A 61 -3.36 -11.95 1.29
C VAL A 61 -2.85 -13.38 1.19
N MET A 62 -2.34 -13.96 2.29
CA MET A 62 -1.98 -15.38 2.35
C MET A 62 -3.18 -16.28 1.98
N HIS A 63 -4.37 -15.97 2.51
CA HIS A 63 -5.59 -16.72 2.24
C HIS A 63 -5.94 -16.69 0.75
N ILE A 64 -6.08 -15.51 0.16
CA ILE A 64 -6.44 -15.36 -1.26
C ILE A 64 -5.36 -15.96 -2.17
N ALA A 65 -4.07 -15.77 -1.87
CA ALA A 65 -2.98 -16.38 -2.62
C ALA A 65 -3.04 -17.91 -2.58
N SER A 66 -3.49 -18.50 -1.46
CA SER A 66 -3.70 -19.95 -1.37
C SER A 66 -4.87 -20.43 -2.22
N MET A 67 -5.93 -19.64 -2.35
CA MET A 67 -7.07 -19.95 -3.24
C MET A 67 -6.62 -19.95 -4.70
N ALA A 68 -5.83 -18.95 -5.14
CA ALA A 68 -5.20 -18.95 -6.45
C ALA A 68 -4.35 -20.21 -6.66
N GLY A 69 -3.52 -20.56 -5.67
CA GLY A 69 -2.69 -21.75 -5.70
C GLY A 69 -3.51 -23.03 -5.89
N HIS A 70 -4.58 -23.21 -5.12
CA HIS A 70 -5.46 -24.36 -5.25
C HIS A 70 -6.15 -24.44 -6.61
N ALA A 71 -6.70 -23.33 -7.11
CA ALA A 71 -7.34 -23.29 -8.43
C ALA A 71 -6.37 -23.67 -9.57
N LEU A 72 -5.12 -23.19 -9.50
CA LEU A 72 -4.08 -23.57 -10.47
C LEU A 72 -3.61 -25.02 -10.30
N HIS A 73 -3.57 -25.52 -9.07
CA HIS A 73 -3.18 -26.90 -8.79
C HIS A 73 -4.21 -27.90 -9.30
N GLU A 74 -5.51 -27.62 -9.14
CA GLU A 74 -6.61 -28.44 -9.68
C GLU A 74 -6.54 -28.57 -11.21
N LYS A 75 -6.03 -27.54 -11.89
CA LYS A 75 -5.77 -27.54 -13.33
C LYS A 75 -4.46 -28.24 -13.72
N GLY A 76 -3.69 -28.75 -12.77
CA GLY A 76 -2.39 -29.38 -12.99
C GLY A 76 -1.27 -28.41 -13.38
N LEU A 77 -1.44 -27.10 -13.16
CA LEU A 77 -0.50 -26.07 -13.60
C LEU A 77 0.63 -25.81 -12.60
N ILE A 78 0.41 -26.14 -11.32
CA ILE A 78 1.39 -25.98 -10.24
C ILE A 78 1.43 -27.20 -9.32
N SER A 79 2.54 -27.37 -8.61
CA SER A 79 2.69 -28.37 -7.55
C SER A 79 2.06 -27.88 -6.23
N VAL A 80 1.82 -28.82 -5.31
CA VAL A 80 1.39 -28.53 -3.93
C VAL A 80 2.40 -27.62 -3.21
N ASP A 81 3.70 -27.82 -3.44
CA ASP A 81 4.74 -26.98 -2.84
C ASP A 81 4.63 -25.51 -3.27
N ASN A 82 4.17 -25.24 -4.50
CA ASN A 82 3.95 -23.87 -4.95
C ASN A 82 2.77 -23.20 -4.25
N ILE A 83 1.76 -23.95 -3.79
CA ILE A 83 0.70 -23.41 -2.93
C ILE A 83 1.31 -22.92 -1.62
N GLN A 84 2.17 -23.72 -1.00
CA GLN A 84 2.85 -23.33 0.24
C GLN A 84 3.82 -22.16 0.04
N ASN A 85 4.54 -22.10 -1.09
CA ASN A 85 5.36 -20.95 -1.45
C ASN A 85 4.54 -19.66 -1.59
N LEU A 86 3.36 -19.73 -2.24
CA LEU A 86 2.43 -18.60 -2.34
C LEU A 86 1.90 -18.16 -0.98
N ARG A 87 1.59 -19.11 -0.09
CA ARG A 87 1.17 -18.81 1.28
C ARG A 87 2.25 -18.04 2.04
N PHE A 88 3.48 -18.52 2.06
CA PHE A 88 4.57 -17.78 2.70
C PHE A 88 4.82 -16.42 2.05
N ALA A 89 4.79 -16.34 0.72
CA ALA A 89 5.01 -15.09 0.00
C ALA A 89 3.89 -14.07 0.31
N GLY A 90 2.62 -14.48 0.26
CA GLY A 90 1.48 -13.63 0.59
C GLY A 90 1.47 -13.20 2.06
N LEU A 91 1.84 -14.10 2.98
CA LEU A 91 1.98 -13.76 4.39
C LEU A 91 3.07 -12.71 4.62
N LEU A 92 4.16 -12.74 3.85
CA LEU A 92 5.37 -11.96 4.12
C LEU A 92 5.55 -10.73 3.21
N HIS A 93 4.69 -10.54 2.20
CA HIS A 93 4.84 -9.47 1.21
C HIS A 93 4.95 -8.07 1.86
N ASP A 94 4.30 -7.89 3.01
CA ASP A 94 4.20 -6.63 3.73
C ASP A 94 5.06 -6.55 5.01
N ILE A 95 5.87 -7.58 5.29
CA ILE A 95 6.62 -7.68 6.56
C ILE A 95 7.61 -6.53 6.78
N GLY A 96 8.05 -5.90 5.70
CA GLY A 96 9.00 -4.79 5.68
C GLY A 96 8.38 -3.41 5.86
N HIS A 97 7.07 -3.30 6.06
CA HIS A 97 6.45 -1.99 6.34
C HIS A 97 6.82 -1.43 7.71
N GLY A 98 6.95 -0.10 7.74
CA GLY A 98 7.25 0.67 8.95
C GLY A 98 6.00 1.32 9.54
N PRO A 99 6.15 2.05 10.64
CA PRO A 99 5.09 2.86 11.24
C PRO A 99 4.40 3.75 10.20
N PHE A 100 3.09 3.93 10.27
CA PHE A 100 2.35 4.74 9.29
C PHE A 100 2.61 4.35 7.82
N SER A 101 2.92 3.06 7.58
CA SER A 101 2.82 2.46 6.26
C SER A 101 3.65 3.21 5.20
N HIS A 102 3.03 3.68 4.11
CA HIS A 102 3.75 4.39 3.03
C HIS A 102 4.31 5.75 3.46
N ILE A 103 3.80 6.37 4.53
CA ILE A 103 4.28 7.69 4.97
C ILE A 103 5.71 7.59 5.51
N PHE A 104 6.04 6.52 6.22
CA PHE A 104 7.40 6.29 6.67
C PHE A 104 8.32 5.87 5.52
N GLU A 105 7.78 5.19 4.50
CA GLU A 105 8.54 4.93 3.28
C GLU A 105 8.93 6.22 2.54
N GLU A 106 8.04 7.22 2.45
CA GLU A 106 8.37 8.52 1.86
C GLU A 106 9.56 9.21 2.57
N LEU A 107 9.64 9.05 3.90
CA LEU A 107 10.77 9.50 4.71
C LEU A 107 12.06 8.70 4.38
N LEU A 108 11.97 7.37 4.33
CA LEU A 108 13.09 6.46 4.05
C LEU A 108 13.63 6.56 2.62
N GLN A 109 12.79 6.93 1.64
CA GLN A 109 13.19 7.07 0.23
C GLN A 109 14.32 8.09 0.03
N LYS A 110 14.54 9.02 0.97
CA LYS A 110 15.72 9.90 0.98
C LYS A 110 17.04 9.11 0.97
N LYS A 111 17.03 7.87 1.47
CA LYS A 111 18.15 6.92 1.45
C LYS A 111 17.92 5.71 0.52
N LYS A 112 16.93 5.77 -0.37
CA LYS A 112 16.60 4.71 -1.35
C LYS A 112 16.27 3.34 -0.75
N HIS A 113 15.73 3.32 0.48
CA HIS A 113 15.20 2.09 1.07
C HIS A 113 13.69 2.04 0.91
N SER A 114 13.17 0.98 0.28
CA SER A 114 11.73 0.68 0.24
C SER A 114 11.34 -0.31 1.33
N HIS A 115 10.04 -0.40 1.61
CA HIS A 115 9.53 -1.45 2.52
C HIS A 115 9.86 -2.86 1.99
N GLU A 116 9.93 -3.05 0.68
CA GLU A 116 10.31 -4.33 0.09
C GLU A 116 11.78 -4.67 0.34
N ASP A 117 12.70 -3.70 0.28
CA ASP A 117 14.11 -3.95 0.56
C ASP A 117 14.28 -4.40 2.02
N ILE A 118 13.59 -3.73 2.94
CA ILE A 118 13.55 -4.11 4.34
C ILE A 118 12.90 -5.48 4.51
N GLY A 119 11.83 -5.78 3.78
CA GLY A 119 11.17 -7.08 3.76
C GLY A 119 12.12 -8.20 3.32
N LYS A 120 12.90 -7.98 2.25
CA LYS A 120 13.96 -8.90 1.79
C LYS A 120 14.98 -9.14 2.91
N GLU A 121 15.43 -8.08 3.58
CA GLU A 121 16.36 -8.22 4.70
C GLU A 121 15.78 -9.01 5.87
N ILE A 122 14.53 -8.73 6.25
CA ILE A 122 13.84 -9.45 7.33
C ILE A 122 13.77 -10.95 7.01
N ILE A 123 13.34 -11.32 5.80
CA ILE A 123 13.23 -12.74 5.45
C ILE A 123 14.61 -13.39 5.37
N LEU A 124 15.62 -12.72 4.79
CA LEU A 124 16.91 -13.35 4.55
C LEU A 124 17.79 -13.44 5.81
N LYS A 125 17.74 -12.43 6.68
CA LYS A 125 18.70 -12.22 7.78
C LYS A 125 18.15 -12.52 9.18
N THR A 126 16.86 -12.84 9.32
CA THR A 126 16.25 -13.10 10.65
C THR A 126 15.67 -14.50 10.77
N LYS A 127 15.20 -14.83 11.98
CA LYS A 127 14.51 -16.10 12.29
C LYS A 127 13.31 -16.39 11.37
N ILE A 128 12.73 -15.39 10.70
CA ILE A 128 11.65 -15.60 9.73
C ILE A 128 12.11 -16.55 8.62
N GLY A 129 13.24 -16.26 7.99
CA GLY A 129 13.79 -17.13 6.95
C GLY A 129 14.24 -18.48 7.49
N ASP A 130 14.79 -18.51 8.71
CA ASP A 130 15.24 -19.77 9.30
C ASP A 130 14.06 -20.70 9.59
N LEU A 131 12.90 -20.15 9.98
CA LEU A 131 11.66 -20.90 10.12
C LEU A 131 11.15 -21.41 8.78
N ILE A 132 11.23 -20.62 7.71
CA ILE A 132 10.90 -21.07 6.35
C ILE A 132 11.77 -22.29 5.97
N SER A 133 13.10 -22.18 6.14
CA SER A 133 14.04 -23.24 5.80
C SER A 133 13.87 -24.50 6.66
N LYS A 134 13.55 -24.35 7.96
CA LYS A 134 13.23 -25.48 8.84
C LYS A 134 11.98 -26.26 8.41
N ASN A 135 11.05 -25.63 7.69
CA ASN A 135 9.88 -26.28 7.12
C ASN A 135 10.15 -26.89 5.73
N GLY A 136 11.41 -26.90 5.25
CA GLY A 136 11.79 -27.52 3.97
C GLY A 136 11.67 -26.61 2.75
N TYR A 137 11.42 -25.31 2.93
CA TYR A 137 11.25 -24.35 1.83
C TYR A 137 12.46 -23.42 1.69
N ASP A 138 12.74 -22.98 0.45
CA ASP A 138 13.83 -22.04 0.19
C ASP A 138 13.40 -20.60 0.50
N LYS A 139 13.95 -20.03 1.58
CA LYS A 139 13.70 -18.62 1.96
C LYS A 139 14.05 -17.65 0.84
N ARG A 140 15.09 -17.91 0.04
CA ARG A 140 15.48 -17.03 -1.08
C ARG A 140 14.46 -17.06 -2.20
N PHE A 141 13.89 -18.23 -2.49
CA PHE A 141 12.82 -18.36 -3.47
C PHE A 141 11.56 -17.64 -3.01
N ILE A 142 11.12 -17.83 -1.76
CA ILE A 142 9.96 -17.14 -1.18
C ILE A 142 10.16 -15.62 -1.17
N THR A 143 11.34 -15.13 -0.79
CA THR A 143 11.68 -13.70 -0.89
C THR A 143 11.49 -13.19 -2.32
N LYS A 144 11.98 -13.93 -3.31
CA LYS A 144 11.82 -13.54 -4.72
C LYS A 144 10.36 -13.51 -5.16
N VAL A 145 9.54 -14.46 -4.72
CA VAL A 145 8.09 -14.47 -5.06
C VAL A 145 7.37 -13.30 -4.39
N ALA A 146 7.61 -13.08 -3.09
CA ALA A 146 6.97 -12.01 -2.32
C ALA A 146 7.22 -10.62 -2.90
N PHE A 147 8.41 -10.39 -3.45
CA PHE A 147 8.85 -9.09 -3.96
C PHE A 147 9.08 -9.06 -5.48
N GLY A 148 8.46 -9.98 -6.23
CA GLY A 148 8.38 -9.89 -7.70
C GLY A 148 9.64 -10.25 -8.51
N ASP A 149 10.66 -10.84 -7.88
CA ASP A 149 11.97 -11.16 -8.46
C ASP A 149 12.12 -12.64 -8.90
N SER A 150 11.06 -13.46 -8.79
CA SER A 150 11.14 -14.88 -9.17
C SER A 150 11.16 -15.09 -10.68
N ARG A 151 11.74 -16.20 -11.13
CA ARG A 151 11.67 -16.66 -12.53
C ARG A 151 10.27 -17.13 -12.91
N LEU A 152 9.47 -17.59 -11.93
CA LEU A 152 8.08 -17.98 -12.14
C LEU A 152 7.20 -16.72 -12.05
N GLN A 153 6.94 -16.09 -13.20
CA GLN A 153 6.31 -14.76 -13.23
C GLN A 153 4.85 -14.80 -12.78
N PHE A 154 4.11 -15.85 -13.12
CA PHE A 154 2.73 -16.03 -12.64
C PHE A 154 2.63 -16.08 -11.10
N LEU A 155 3.62 -16.64 -10.39
CA LEU A 155 3.64 -16.62 -8.92
C LEU A 155 3.84 -15.20 -8.38
N ASN A 156 4.73 -14.43 -9.01
CA ASN A 156 4.92 -13.03 -8.66
C ASN A 156 3.62 -12.24 -8.89
N GLU A 157 2.94 -12.46 -10.02
CA GLU A 157 1.72 -11.75 -10.39
C GLU A 157 0.53 -12.05 -9.45
N ILE A 158 0.48 -13.25 -8.87
CA ILE A 158 -0.50 -13.60 -7.82
C ILE A 158 -0.27 -12.77 -6.55
N ILE A 159 0.97 -12.43 -6.21
CA ILE A 159 1.27 -11.61 -5.01
C ILE A 159 1.21 -10.11 -5.32
N SER A 160 1.81 -9.67 -6.42
CA SER A 160 2.05 -8.24 -6.72
C SER A 160 1.80 -7.84 -8.19
N GLY A 161 0.80 -8.44 -8.86
CA GLY A 161 0.33 -8.07 -10.19
C GLY A 161 -1.08 -7.45 -10.25
N ALA A 162 -1.62 -7.27 -11.46
CA ALA A 162 -2.94 -6.65 -11.66
C ALA A 162 -4.12 -7.49 -11.14
N LEU A 163 -3.92 -8.80 -10.98
CA LEU A 163 -4.88 -9.77 -10.45
C LEU A 163 -4.41 -10.30 -9.09
N SER A 164 -3.66 -9.50 -8.32
CA SER A 164 -3.02 -10.00 -7.11
C SER A 164 -3.96 -10.18 -5.92
N ALA A 165 -3.58 -11.12 -5.07
CA ALA A 165 -4.16 -11.32 -3.75
C ALA A 165 -4.05 -10.09 -2.85
N ASP A 166 -2.96 -9.32 -2.95
CA ASP A 166 -2.77 -8.03 -2.26
C ASP A 166 -3.92 -7.06 -2.57
N ILE A 167 -4.17 -6.80 -3.85
CA ILE A 167 -5.23 -5.89 -4.29
C ILE A 167 -6.59 -6.36 -3.85
N MET A 168 -6.84 -7.66 -3.97
CA MET A 168 -8.13 -8.22 -3.59
C MET A 168 -8.40 -8.11 -2.09
N ASP A 169 -7.40 -8.39 -1.25
CA ASP A 169 -7.56 -8.23 0.20
C ASP A 169 -7.75 -6.77 0.58
N TYR A 170 -6.84 -5.86 0.18
CA TYR A 170 -6.93 -4.49 0.67
C TYR A 170 -8.21 -3.80 0.19
N LEU A 171 -8.70 -4.06 -1.03
CA LEU A 171 -9.93 -3.43 -1.49
C LEU A 171 -11.11 -3.83 -0.59
N LEU A 172 -11.30 -5.13 -0.38
CA LEU A 172 -12.37 -5.63 0.47
C LEU A 172 -12.23 -5.14 1.92
N ARG A 173 -11.02 -5.25 2.48
CA ARG A 173 -10.72 -4.90 3.86
C ARG A 173 -10.86 -3.41 4.11
N ASP A 174 -10.22 -2.59 3.28
CA ASP A 174 -10.29 -1.14 3.40
C ASP A 174 -11.72 -0.65 3.21
N GLY A 175 -12.45 -1.18 2.23
CA GLY A 175 -13.87 -0.86 2.02
C GLY A 175 -14.72 -1.18 3.25
N TYR A 176 -14.55 -2.37 3.82
CA TYR A 176 -15.26 -2.81 5.02
C TYR A 176 -14.98 -1.89 6.22
N PHE A 177 -13.71 -1.68 6.57
CA PHE A 177 -13.34 -0.92 7.75
C PHE A 177 -13.55 0.60 7.61
N THR A 178 -13.51 1.14 6.39
CA THR A 178 -13.83 2.55 6.15
C THR A 178 -15.33 2.80 6.03
N GLY A 179 -16.14 1.76 5.79
CA GLY A 179 -17.54 1.88 5.41
C GLY A 179 -17.74 2.41 3.98
N ALA A 180 -16.69 2.47 3.17
CA ALA A 180 -16.78 2.87 1.78
C ALA A 180 -17.36 1.71 0.95
N GLU A 181 -18.66 1.80 0.61
CA GLU A 181 -19.36 0.78 -0.18
C GLU A 181 -18.83 0.60 -1.62
N HIS A 182 -17.83 1.40 -2.00
CA HIS A 182 -17.19 1.41 -3.32
C HIS A 182 -16.28 0.19 -3.58
N ALA A 183 -15.93 -0.60 -2.57
CA ALA A 183 -14.96 -1.69 -2.71
C ALA A 183 -15.61 -3.09 -2.70
N LYS A 184 -16.56 -3.33 -3.60
CA LYS A 184 -17.21 -4.65 -3.74
C LYS A 184 -16.58 -5.41 -4.90
N ILE A 185 -15.78 -6.43 -4.58
CA ILE A 185 -15.15 -7.30 -5.58
C ILE A 185 -15.51 -8.77 -5.33
N ASP A 186 -15.60 -9.55 -6.40
CA ASP A 186 -15.76 -11.00 -6.34
C ASP A 186 -14.41 -11.68 -6.56
N HIS A 187 -13.60 -11.69 -5.50
CA HIS A 187 -12.28 -12.32 -5.51
C HIS A 187 -12.39 -13.84 -5.71
N ASN A 188 -13.47 -14.47 -5.22
CA ASN A 188 -13.71 -15.91 -5.42
C ASN A 188 -13.78 -16.25 -6.90
N ARG A 189 -14.63 -15.55 -7.68
CA ARG A 189 -14.72 -15.75 -9.12
C ARG A 189 -13.38 -15.49 -9.82
N LEU A 190 -12.68 -14.42 -9.45
CA LEU A 190 -11.37 -14.11 -10.03
C LEU A 190 -10.35 -15.22 -9.80
N MET A 191 -10.20 -15.72 -8.57
CA MET A 191 -9.23 -16.76 -8.22
C MET A 191 -9.47 -18.07 -8.98
N HIS A 192 -10.72 -18.54 -9.07
CA HIS A 192 -11.05 -19.78 -9.78
C HIS A 192 -10.87 -19.65 -11.31
N SER A 193 -10.97 -18.42 -11.83
CA SER A 193 -10.77 -18.11 -13.25
C SER A 193 -9.32 -17.84 -13.63
N LEU A 194 -8.36 -17.90 -12.70
CA LEU A 194 -6.94 -17.76 -13.00
C LEU A 194 -6.38 -18.98 -13.74
N ASP A 195 -5.42 -18.74 -14.63
CA ASP A 195 -4.72 -19.76 -15.40
C ASP A 195 -3.26 -19.31 -15.66
N VAL A 196 -2.44 -20.12 -16.33
CA VAL A 196 -1.05 -19.82 -16.67
C VAL A 196 -0.81 -20.01 -18.16
N TYR A 197 -0.37 -18.94 -18.83
CA TYR A 197 0.05 -19.01 -20.23
C TYR A 197 1.46 -18.46 -20.39
N LYS A 198 2.37 -19.31 -20.90
CA LYS A 198 3.79 -18.96 -21.13
C LYS A 198 4.43 -18.28 -19.91
N ASN A 199 4.30 -18.92 -18.74
CA ASN A 199 4.85 -18.46 -17.45
C ASN A 199 4.23 -17.16 -16.90
N LYS A 200 3.17 -16.62 -17.50
CA LYS A 200 2.43 -15.45 -17.01
C LYS A 200 1.04 -15.85 -16.56
N LEU A 201 0.50 -15.09 -15.61
CA LEU A 201 -0.86 -15.23 -15.14
C LEU A 201 -1.84 -14.83 -16.25
N ALA A 202 -2.83 -15.69 -16.48
CA ALA A 202 -3.90 -15.47 -17.42
C ALA A 202 -5.25 -15.54 -16.69
N LEU A 203 -6.28 -14.98 -17.32
CA LEU A 203 -7.63 -14.94 -16.81
C LEU A 203 -8.57 -15.54 -17.85
N ASP A 204 -9.46 -16.44 -17.42
CA ASP A 204 -10.57 -16.87 -18.26
C ASP A 204 -11.42 -15.67 -18.69
N LYS A 205 -11.72 -15.54 -19.98
CA LYS A 205 -12.46 -14.38 -20.52
C LYS A 205 -13.81 -14.16 -19.84
N SER A 206 -14.48 -15.21 -19.36
CA SER A 206 -15.76 -15.07 -18.67
C SER A 206 -15.66 -14.27 -17.36
N ALA A 207 -14.47 -14.15 -16.77
CA ALA A 207 -14.23 -13.36 -15.56
C ALA A 207 -13.75 -11.93 -15.83
N LEU A 208 -13.72 -11.48 -17.10
CA LEU A 208 -13.30 -10.13 -17.47
C LEU A 208 -14.14 -9.06 -16.75
N VAL A 209 -15.45 -9.27 -16.60
CA VAL A 209 -16.35 -8.35 -15.90
C VAL A 209 -16.00 -8.19 -14.41
N ASN A 210 -15.52 -9.27 -13.77
CA ASN A 210 -15.07 -9.22 -12.38
C ASN A 210 -13.77 -8.42 -12.26
N PHE A 211 -12.89 -8.53 -13.26
CA PHE A 211 -11.67 -7.72 -13.32
C PHE A 211 -12.01 -6.23 -13.52
N GLU A 212 -12.95 -5.91 -14.42
CA GLU A 212 -13.46 -4.53 -14.59
C GLU A 212 -14.03 -3.97 -13.28
N THR A 213 -14.84 -4.76 -12.58
CA THR A 213 -15.41 -4.38 -11.27
C THR A 213 -14.32 -4.09 -10.24
N MET A 214 -13.26 -4.89 -10.21
CA MET A 214 -12.11 -4.66 -9.34
C MET A 214 -11.36 -3.37 -9.70
N MET A 215 -11.17 -3.08 -11.00
CA MET A 215 -10.54 -1.84 -11.45
C MET A 215 -11.39 -0.61 -11.08
N THR A 216 -12.71 -0.69 -11.25
CA THR A 216 -13.63 0.37 -10.84
C THR A 216 -13.60 0.61 -9.34
N SER A 217 -13.66 -0.47 -8.55
CA SER A 217 -13.58 -0.42 -7.09
C SER A 217 -12.29 0.25 -6.62
N ARG A 218 -11.15 -0.14 -7.20
CA ARG A 218 -9.84 0.45 -6.90
C ARG A 218 -9.81 1.94 -7.16
N TYR A 219 -10.23 2.39 -8.34
CA TYR A 219 -10.25 3.81 -8.68
C TYR A 219 -11.13 4.61 -7.72
N GLN A 220 -12.31 4.10 -7.38
CA GLN A 220 -13.22 4.75 -6.44
C GLN A 220 -12.61 4.85 -5.04
N MET A 221 -11.94 3.78 -4.56
CA MET A 221 -11.24 3.78 -3.28
C MET A 221 -10.09 4.79 -3.24
N PHE A 222 -9.31 4.92 -4.32
CA PHE A 222 -8.30 5.97 -4.42
C PHE A 222 -8.90 7.37 -4.32
N LYS A 223 -10.02 7.65 -5.00
CA LYS A 223 -10.67 8.97 -4.92
C LYS A 223 -11.29 9.24 -3.55
N ALA A 224 -12.03 8.27 -3.01
CA ALA A 224 -12.87 8.46 -1.84
C ALA A 224 -12.08 8.36 -0.54
N VAL A 225 -11.13 7.42 -0.45
CA VAL A 225 -10.44 7.07 0.80
C VAL A 225 -8.98 7.54 0.74
N TYR A 226 -8.16 6.93 -0.12
CA TYR A 226 -6.70 7.08 -0.05
C TYR A 226 -6.25 8.51 -0.36
N PHE A 227 -6.88 9.17 -1.35
CA PHE A 227 -6.59 10.57 -1.69
C PHE A 227 -7.61 11.56 -1.11
N HIS A 228 -8.37 11.16 -0.09
CA HIS A 228 -9.24 12.09 0.60
C HIS A 228 -8.41 13.24 1.21
N LYS A 229 -8.74 14.48 0.85
CA LYS A 229 -7.97 15.68 1.23
C LYS A 229 -7.68 15.79 2.73
N THR A 230 -8.59 15.36 3.59
CA THR A 230 -8.39 15.44 5.05
C THR A 230 -7.51 14.29 5.56
N VAL A 231 -7.56 13.10 4.93
CA VAL A 231 -6.64 11.99 5.24
C VAL A 231 -5.21 12.43 4.90
N ARG A 232 -5.03 12.92 3.66
CA ARG A 232 -3.75 13.49 3.20
C ARG A 232 -3.25 14.64 4.08
N ALA A 233 -4.13 15.50 4.60
CA ALA A 233 -3.72 16.55 5.55
C ALA A 233 -3.04 15.97 6.81
N GLY A 234 -3.57 14.89 7.39
CA GLY A 234 -2.96 14.23 8.54
C GLY A 234 -1.64 13.54 8.19
N GLU A 235 -1.54 12.95 6.99
CA GLU A 235 -0.32 12.30 6.50
C GLU A 235 0.80 13.31 6.21
N VAL A 236 0.47 14.46 5.61
CA VAL A 236 1.41 15.59 5.44
C VAL A 236 1.91 16.09 6.79
N MET A 237 1.06 16.17 7.80
CA MET A 237 1.48 16.55 9.16
C MET A 237 2.46 15.54 9.76
N LEU A 238 2.19 14.24 9.64
CA LEU A 238 3.10 13.21 10.13
C LEU A 238 4.44 13.26 9.41
N LEU A 239 4.43 13.36 8.08
CA LEU A 239 5.65 13.45 7.28
C LEU A 239 6.48 14.67 7.69
N GLU A 240 5.88 15.86 7.74
CA GLU A 240 6.59 17.10 8.12
C GLU A 240 7.17 16.99 9.55
N SER A 241 6.39 16.46 10.50
CA SER A 241 6.85 16.28 11.88
C SER A 241 8.05 15.33 11.96
N MET A 242 8.02 14.21 11.24
CA MET A 242 9.16 13.28 11.16
C MET A 242 10.36 13.87 10.45
N GLU A 243 10.17 14.62 9.36
CA GLU A 243 11.25 15.26 8.62
C GLU A 243 11.98 16.32 9.45
N LEU A 244 11.24 17.13 10.20
CA LEU A 244 11.81 18.13 11.10
C LEU A 244 12.55 17.51 12.30
N ALA A 245 12.17 16.29 12.69
CA ALA A 245 12.75 15.55 13.81
C ALA A 245 13.89 14.59 13.40
N GLU A 246 14.20 14.47 12.11
CA GLU A 246 15.13 13.44 11.61
C GLU A 246 16.54 13.55 12.21
N GLU A 247 17.08 14.77 12.33
CA GLU A 247 18.41 15.01 12.91
C GLU A 247 18.50 14.54 14.38
N GLU A 248 17.41 14.65 15.14
CA GLU A 248 17.33 14.27 16.56
C GLU A 248 17.03 12.77 16.74
N LEU A 249 16.10 12.22 15.93
CA LEU A 249 15.59 10.86 16.11
C LEU A 249 16.31 9.81 15.26
N GLY A 250 17.03 10.21 14.21
CA GLY A 250 17.76 9.33 13.30
C GLY A 250 16.88 8.28 12.63
N LEU A 251 15.64 8.62 12.24
CA LEU A 251 14.63 7.65 11.78
C LEU A 251 15.02 6.96 10.47
N THR A 252 15.93 7.53 9.69
CA THR A 252 16.38 6.94 8.43
C THR A 252 17.73 6.20 8.53
N SER A 253 18.41 6.21 9.68
CA SER A 253 19.77 5.61 9.86
C SER A 253 19.82 4.44 10.85
N MET A 254 18.67 3.90 11.22
CA MET A 254 18.60 2.84 12.22
C MET A 254 19.06 1.47 11.70
N SER A 255 19.51 0.64 12.64
CA SER A 255 19.74 -0.79 12.39
C SER A 255 18.42 -1.52 12.11
N LEU A 256 18.49 -2.70 11.49
CA LEU A 256 17.32 -3.55 11.31
C LEU A 256 16.67 -3.91 12.66
N ASP A 257 17.45 -4.18 13.69
CA ASP A 257 16.94 -4.52 15.02
C ASP A 257 16.17 -3.36 15.66
N ASP A 258 16.62 -2.12 15.47
CA ASP A 258 15.91 -0.94 15.96
C ASP A 258 14.68 -0.63 15.12
N TYR A 259 14.74 -0.84 13.80
CA TYR A 259 13.59 -0.74 12.92
C TYR A 259 12.46 -1.68 13.35
N LEU A 260 12.79 -2.93 13.69
CA LEU A 260 11.83 -3.94 14.13
C LEU A 260 11.16 -3.62 15.48
N LYS A 261 11.67 -2.64 16.25
CA LYS A 261 11.03 -2.14 17.48
C LYS A 261 10.02 -1.03 17.22
N LEU A 262 9.99 -0.46 16.02
CA LEU A 262 9.10 0.64 15.70
C LEU A 262 7.65 0.20 15.47
N SER A 263 6.74 1.11 15.80
CA SER A 263 5.29 1.05 15.54
C SER A 263 4.74 2.47 15.44
N ASP A 264 3.49 2.60 15.02
CA ASP A 264 2.79 3.90 14.94
C ASP A 264 2.87 4.63 16.29
N GLU A 265 2.55 3.93 17.38
CA GLU A 265 2.51 4.47 18.73
C GLU A 265 3.91 4.89 19.21
N VAL A 266 4.95 4.11 18.88
CA VAL A 266 6.33 4.44 19.26
C VAL A 266 6.80 5.72 18.57
N ILE A 267 6.55 5.87 17.27
CA ILE A 267 6.94 7.08 16.54
C ILE A 267 6.15 8.28 17.04
N LEU A 268 4.83 8.16 17.20
CA LEU A 268 4.02 9.26 17.72
C LEU A 268 4.49 9.68 19.12
N SER A 269 4.77 8.72 20.00
CA SER A 269 5.31 8.99 21.35
C SER A 269 6.65 9.71 21.29
N LYS A 270 7.57 9.32 20.39
CA LYS A 270 8.85 10.02 20.20
C LYS A 270 8.63 11.47 19.76
N LEU A 271 7.74 11.71 18.79
CA LEU A 271 7.44 13.06 18.28
C LEU A 271 6.80 13.96 19.35
N LEU A 272 5.91 13.42 20.17
CA LEU A 272 5.25 14.15 21.26
C LEU A 272 6.21 14.52 22.40
N ASN A 273 7.31 13.78 22.56
CA ASN A 273 8.30 13.99 23.62
C ASN A 273 9.61 14.62 23.12
N LEU A 274 9.62 15.20 21.92
CA LEU A 274 10.81 15.88 21.40
C LEU A 274 11.28 17.02 22.32
N PRO A 275 12.60 17.21 22.48
CA PRO A 275 13.13 18.37 23.16
C PRO A 275 12.86 19.65 22.35
N GLU A 276 12.63 20.78 23.00
CA GLU A 276 12.27 22.04 22.34
C GLU A 276 13.43 23.05 22.27
N HIS A 277 14.67 22.56 22.20
CA HIS A 277 15.87 23.39 22.22
C HIS A 277 16.11 24.17 20.91
N ASN A 278 15.37 23.86 19.84
CA ASN A 278 15.42 24.61 18.58
C ASN A 278 14.02 24.73 17.93
N PHE A 279 13.90 25.62 16.95
CA PHE A 279 12.63 25.92 16.29
C PHE A 279 12.05 24.74 15.50
N LYS A 280 12.89 23.92 14.84
CA LYS A 280 12.44 22.75 14.07
C LYS A 280 11.75 21.74 14.99
N LEU A 281 12.39 21.37 16.11
CA LEU A 281 11.84 20.37 17.03
C LEU A 281 10.59 20.86 17.76
N LYS A 282 10.56 22.15 18.14
CA LYS A 282 9.34 22.78 18.69
C LYS A 282 8.19 22.71 17.70
N THR A 283 8.46 22.95 16.41
CA THR A 283 7.46 22.85 15.34
C THR A 283 7.03 21.40 15.11
N ALA A 284 7.97 20.46 15.06
CA ALA A 284 7.69 19.03 14.90
C ALA A 284 6.77 18.51 16.00
N LYS A 285 7.10 18.80 17.27
CA LYS A 285 6.29 18.43 18.44
C LYS A 285 4.89 19.04 18.40
N LYS A 286 4.80 20.31 18.03
CA LYS A 286 3.51 20.99 17.86
C LYS A 286 2.66 20.30 16.78
N ILE A 287 3.23 20.00 15.62
CA ILE A 287 2.52 19.31 14.53
C ILE A 287 2.04 17.93 14.97
N ALA A 288 2.87 17.15 15.69
CA ALA A 288 2.47 15.86 16.23
C ALA A 288 1.34 15.98 17.27
N THR A 289 1.40 17.00 18.13
CA THR A 289 0.35 17.31 19.12
C THR A 289 -0.95 17.69 18.43
N ASP A 290 -0.87 18.51 17.38
CA ASP A 290 -2.03 18.89 16.57
C ASP A 290 -2.61 17.69 15.81
N TYR A 291 -1.77 16.79 15.28
CA TYR A 291 -2.19 15.54 14.66
C TYR A 291 -2.95 14.66 15.66
N GLN A 292 -2.39 14.42 16.85
CA GLN A 292 -2.99 13.59 17.90
C GLN A 292 -4.33 14.16 18.36
N ASN A 293 -4.41 15.49 18.55
CA ASN A 293 -5.64 16.19 18.97
C ASN A 293 -6.58 16.52 17.80
N ARG A 294 -6.28 16.00 16.61
CA ARG A 294 -7.09 16.17 15.40
C ARG A 294 -7.26 17.62 14.91
N ASN A 295 -6.35 18.50 15.31
CA ASN A 295 -6.22 19.88 14.83
C ASN A 295 -5.52 19.92 13.46
N LEU A 296 -6.13 19.28 12.45
CA LEU A 296 -5.49 19.06 11.16
C LEU A 296 -5.33 20.34 10.33
N PHE A 297 -4.27 20.38 9.51
CA PHE A 297 -4.10 21.36 8.44
C PHE A 297 -5.33 21.42 7.53
N LYS A 298 -5.61 22.60 6.98
CA LYS A 298 -6.74 22.84 6.10
C LYS A 298 -6.27 22.86 4.64
N SER A 299 -6.89 22.02 3.81
CA SER A 299 -6.74 22.11 2.36
C SER A 299 -7.40 23.41 1.88
N VAL A 300 -6.61 24.27 1.24
CA VAL A 300 -7.04 25.57 0.72
C VAL A 300 -7.06 25.64 -0.80
N PHE A 301 -6.42 24.67 -1.45
CA PHE A 301 -6.41 24.55 -2.89
C PHE A 301 -6.28 23.07 -3.27
N GLU A 302 -6.94 22.68 -4.35
CA GLU A 302 -6.88 21.35 -4.94
C GLU A 302 -6.98 21.48 -6.46
N LEU A 303 -6.10 20.77 -7.18
CA LEU A 303 -6.10 20.70 -8.64
C LEU A 303 -5.78 19.27 -9.08
N THR A 304 -6.62 18.73 -9.96
CA THR A 304 -6.32 17.46 -10.65
C THR A 304 -5.51 17.74 -11.90
N LEU A 305 -4.34 17.12 -12.02
CA LEU A 305 -3.41 17.35 -13.13
C LEU A 305 -3.59 16.29 -14.22
N THR A 306 -3.55 16.71 -15.48
CA THR A 306 -3.80 15.83 -16.63
C THR A 306 -2.54 15.19 -17.23
N LYS A 307 -1.36 15.84 -17.15
CA LYS A 307 -0.13 15.36 -17.84
C LYS A 307 1.12 15.35 -16.96
N SER A 308 1.49 16.45 -16.31
CA SER A 308 2.76 16.57 -15.60
C SER A 308 2.68 16.04 -14.16
N THR A 309 3.71 15.31 -13.73
CA THR A 309 3.96 15.05 -12.31
C THR A 309 4.76 16.22 -11.76
N ILE A 310 4.37 16.77 -10.61
CA ILE A 310 5.09 17.88 -10.00
C ILE A 310 6.28 17.30 -9.24
N THR A 311 7.48 17.81 -9.55
CA THR A 311 8.72 17.39 -8.90
C THR A 311 8.81 18.00 -7.49
N LYS A 312 9.57 17.37 -6.59
CA LYS A 312 9.84 17.91 -5.25
C LYS A 312 10.39 19.35 -5.31
N LYS A 313 11.26 19.64 -6.30
CA LYS A 313 11.77 20.99 -6.56
C LYS A 313 10.65 21.97 -6.89
N ARG A 314 9.76 21.63 -7.83
CA ARG A 314 8.65 22.50 -8.18
C ARG A 314 7.66 22.69 -7.03
N MET A 315 7.44 21.68 -6.19
CA MET A 315 6.63 21.83 -4.96
C MET A 315 7.24 22.86 -4.00
N GLN A 316 8.58 22.85 -3.85
CA GLN A 316 9.30 23.83 -3.04
C GLN A 316 9.19 25.24 -3.65
N ASP A 317 9.37 25.38 -4.96
CA ASP A 317 9.22 26.66 -5.66
C ASP A 317 7.80 27.24 -5.44
N ILE A 318 6.76 26.41 -5.57
CA ILE A 318 5.36 26.80 -5.30
C ILE A 318 5.19 27.25 -3.84
N ARG A 319 5.79 26.53 -2.88
CA ARG A 319 5.73 26.87 -1.46
C ARG A 319 6.34 28.26 -1.19
N GLU A 320 7.46 28.59 -1.84
CA GLU A 320 8.11 29.89 -1.76
C GLU A 320 7.29 31.01 -2.40
N GLU A 321 6.74 30.77 -3.59
CA GLU A 321 5.84 31.70 -4.28
C GLU A 321 4.61 32.02 -3.43
N LEU A 322 4.00 31.00 -2.81
CA LEU A 322 2.85 31.15 -1.90
C LEU A 322 3.20 31.95 -0.65
N SER A 323 4.37 31.69 -0.04
CA SER A 323 4.81 32.43 1.16
C SER A 323 4.97 33.93 0.87
N LYS A 324 5.66 34.28 -0.23
CA LYS A 324 5.86 35.67 -0.65
C LYS A 324 4.53 36.40 -0.90
N ASN A 325 3.61 35.76 -1.62
CA ASN A 325 2.34 36.38 -2.01
C ASN A 325 1.32 36.48 -0.85
N SER A 326 1.28 35.46 0.02
CA SER A 326 0.35 35.44 1.16
C SER A 326 0.87 36.17 2.40
N LYS A 327 2.16 36.50 2.44
CA LYS A 327 2.88 37.01 3.62
C LYS A 327 2.74 36.09 4.84
N VAL A 328 2.64 34.78 4.60
CA VAL A 328 2.62 33.72 5.62
C VAL A 328 3.97 33.04 5.63
N ASP A 329 4.45 32.68 6.82
CA ASP A 329 5.70 31.93 6.99
C ASP A 329 5.68 30.66 6.13
N ILE A 330 6.77 30.42 5.39
CA ILE A 330 6.93 29.24 4.54
C ILE A 330 6.75 27.93 5.33
N ASN A 331 7.10 27.92 6.61
CA ASN A 331 6.93 26.79 7.54
C ASN A 331 5.46 26.50 7.88
N GLU A 332 4.52 27.36 7.50
CA GLU A 332 3.08 27.18 7.69
C GLU A 332 2.32 26.94 6.38
N ILE A 333 3.03 26.68 5.27
CA ILE A 333 2.46 26.36 3.96
C ILE A 333 3.03 25.01 3.52
N PHE A 334 2.16 24.08 3.14
CA PHE A 334 2.56 22.73 2.74
C PHE A 334 1.95 22.42 1.38
N VAL A 335 2.77 21.91 0.46
CA VAL A 335 2.36 21.50 -0.87
C VAL A 335 2.47 19.98 -0.92
N ASP A 336 1.42 19.30 -1.36
CA ASP A 336 1.35 17.85 -1.49
C ASP A 336 1.00 17.50 -2.94
N SER A 337 1.67 16.49 -3.48
CA SER A 337 1.38 15.95 -4.81
C SER A 337 1.12 14.45 -4.68
N SER A 338 -0.15 14.10 -4.53
CA SER A 338 -0.59 12.70 -4.55
C SER A 338 -0.55 12.17 -5.98
N ASN A 339 0.17 11.07 -6.23
CA ASN A 339 0.28 10.45 -7.56
C ASN A 339 0.20 8.93 -7.45
N THR A 340 -0.71 8.32 -8.20
CA THR A 340 -0.78 6.86 -8.37
C THR A 340 -1.25 6.54 -9.78
N SER A 341 -0.85 5.38 -10.31
CA SER A 341 -1.49 4.87 -11.52
C SER A 341 -2.90 4.41 -11.17
N SER A 342 -3.87 4.76 -12.02
CA SER A 342 -5.23 4.23 -11.98
C SER A 342 -5.25 2.72 -12.27
N ILE A 343 -4.23 2.22 -12.96
CA ILE A 343 -4.02 0.80 -13.24
C ILE A 343 -3.05 0.23 -12.20
N PRO A 344 -3.29 -0.99 -11.67
CA PRO A 344 -2.33 -1.66 -10.80
C PRO A 344 -0.93 -1.78 -11.38
N LEU A 345 0.08 -1.72 -10.52
CA LEU A 345 1.45 -2.03 -10.89
C LEU A 345 1.62 -3.54 -11.13
N SER A 346 2.57 -3.88 -11.98
CA SER A 346 3.12 -5.22 -12.16
C SER A 346 4.14 -5.51 -11.06
N PRO A 347 4.59 -6.77 -10.89
CA PRO A 347 5.63 -7.10 -9.92
C PRO A 347 6.94 -6.31 -10.13
N SER A 348 7.22 -5.91 -11.38
CA SER A 348 8.36 -5.06 -11.72
C SER A 348 8.19 -3.57 -11.36
N LYS A 349 7.14 -3.21 -10.62
CA LYS A 349 6.74 -1.85 -10.22
C LYS A 349 6.44 -0.89 -11.37
N LYS A 350 6.24 -1.44 -12.57
CA LYS A 350 5.74 -0.72 -13.74
C LYS A 350 4.25 -0.94 -13.86
N GLU A 351 3.51 0.03 -14.35
CA GLU A 351 2.08 -0.14 -14.65
C GLU A 351 1.83 -1.44 -15.44
N SER A 352 0.88 -2.25 -14.98
CA SER A 352 0.48 -3.45 -15.69
C SER A 352 -0.12 -3.03 -17.03
N LYS A 353 0.58 -3.32 -18.13
CA LYS A 353 0.15 -2.84 -19.46
C LYS A 353 -0.94 -3.72 -20.06
N SER A 354 -0.93 -5.01 -19.73
CA SER A 354 -1.75 -6.02 -20.36
C SER A 354 -2.18 -7.10 -19.39
N ILE A 355 -3.27 -7.79 -19.75
CA ILE A 355 -3.66 -9.07 -19.18
C ILE A 355 -3.80 -10.09 -20.31
N ILE A 356 -3.58 -11.36 -19.99
CA ILE A 356 -3.81 -12.46 -20.94
C ILE A 356 -5.19 -13.02 -20.68
N LEU A 357 -6.05 -12.99 -21.70
CA LEU A 357 -7.35 -13.65 -21.67
C LEU A 357 -7.29 -15.00 -22.37
N LEU A 358 -7.86 -16.02 -21.75
CA LEU A 358 -8.07 -17.33 -22.35
C LEU A 358 -9.51 -17.44 -22.85
N GLU A 359 -9.65 -17.90 -24.09
CA GLU A 359 -10.92 -18.24 -24.70
C GLU A 359 -10.89 -19.72 -25.12
N GLU A 360 -11.82 -20.52 -24.64
CA GLU A 360 -12.04 -21.87 -25.15
C GLU A 360 -13.02 -21.82 -26.33
N ASN A 361 -12.57 -22.28 -27.50
CA ASN A 361 -13.43 -22.50 -28.66
C ASN A 361 -13.14 -23.89 -29.23
N ASN A 362 -14.15 -24.76 -29.30
CA ASN A 362 -14.07 -26.10 -29.91
C ASN A 362 -12.82 -26.92 -29.46
N ASN A 363 -12.61 -27.04 -28.14
CA ASN A 363 -11.46 -27.72 -27.52
C ASN A 363 -10.07 -27.15 -27.86
N LYS A 364 -9.99 -25.93 -28.39
CA LYS A 364 -8.74 -25.19 -28.53
C LYS A 364 -8.77 -23.95 -27.65
N THR A 365 -7.82 -23.88 -26.71
CA THR A 365 -7.59 -22.69 -25.90
C THR A 365 -6.82 -21.66 -26.72
N LYS A 366 -7.42 -20.49 -26.92
CA LYS A 366 -6.78 -19.34 -27.57
C LYS A 366 -6.44 -18.31 -26.51
N ALA A 367 -5.15 -18.00 -26.38
CA ALA A 367 -4.69 -16.91 -25.53
C ALA A 367 -4.63 -15.60 -26.33
N LYS A 368 -5.19 -14.53 -25.77
CA LYS A 368 -5.12 -13.17 -26.32
C LYS A 368 -4.60 -12.22 -25.27
N GLU A 369 -3.46 -11.60 -25.53
CA GLU A 369 -2.98 -10.49 -24.73
C GLU A 369 -3.75 -9.22 -25.12
N ILE A 370 -4.36 -8.57 -24.14
CA ILE A 370 -5.09 -7.31 -24.33
C ILE A 370 -4.47 -6.23 -23.47
N GLN A 371 -4.40 -5.00 -23.97
CA GLN A 371 -3.98 -3.88 -23.13
C GLN A 371 -5.08 -3.57 -22.12
N ILE A 372 -4.71 -3.37 -20.85
CA ILE A 372 -5.68 -3.01 -19.82
C ILE A 372 -6.39 -1.69 -20.17
N SER A 373 -5.65 -0.74 -20.72
CA SER A 373 -6.16 0.53 -21.25
C SER A 373 -7.07 0.40 -22.48
N SER A 374 -7.15 -0.77 -23.11
CA SER A 374 -8.07 -1.02 -24.24
C SER A 374 -9.41 -1.61 -23.81
N ILE A 375 -9.55 -2.02 -22.56
CA ILE A 375 -10.82 -2.49 -21.99
C ILE A 375 -11.74 -1.29 -21.84
N GLN A 376 -12.95 -1.33 -22.40
CA GLN A 376 -13.76 -0.12 -22.61
C GLN A 376 -13.99 0.69 -21.33
N LEU A 377 -14.42 0.04 -20.24
CA LEU A 377 -14.64 0.72 -18.96
C LEU A 377 -13.33 1.21 -18.33
N VAL A 378 -12.29 0.39 -18.37
CA VAL A 378 -10.99 0.70 -17.77
C VAL A 378 -10.29 1.82 -18.55
N SER A 379 -10.47 1.92 -19.86
CA SER A 379 -9.85 2.92 -20.72
C SER A 379 -10.22 4.35 -20.30
N VAL A 380 -11.50 4.57 -19.94
CA VAL A 380 -12.02 5.85 -19.45
C VAL A 380 -11.36 6.26 -18.12
N MET A 381 -10.93 5.27 -17.33
CA MET A 381 -10.35 5.46 -16.00
C MET A 381 -8.81 5.41 -16.04
N SER A 382 -8.24 4.93 -17.15
CA SER A 382 -6.82 4.68 -17.33
C SER A 382 -6.00 5.97 -17.33
N GLY A 383 -4.75 5.87 -16.89
CA GLY A 383 -3.86 7.01 -16.69
C GLY A 383 -3.43 7.12 -15.23
N PHE A 384 -3.12 8.35 -14.81
CA PHE A 384 -2.64 8.63 -13.47
C PHE A 384 -3.61 9.56 -12.75
N MET A 385 -3.90 9.22 -11.50
CA MET A 385 -4.59 10.13 -10.59
C MET A 385 -3.53 11.02 -9.95
N LYS A 386 -3.42 12.26 -10.46
CA LYS A 386 -2.49 13.26 -9.98
C LYS A 386 -3.25 14.40 -9.34
N ILE A 387 -3.06 14.62 -8.05
CA ILE A 387 -3.75 15.69 -7.33
C ILE A 387 -2.71 16.55 -6.59
N LEU A 388 -2.66 17.82 -6.97
CA LEU A 388 -1.89 18.85 -6.26
C LEU A 388 -2.78 19.49 -5.20
N ARG A 389 -2.27 19.61 -3.98
CA ARG A 389 -2.96 20.30 -2.88
C ARG A 389 -2.04 21.26 -2.15
N VAL A 390 -2.66 22.33 -1.65
CA VAL A 390 -2.02 23.25 -0.71
C VAL A 390 -2.73 23.16 0.63
N TYR A 391 -1.96 23.01 1.70
CA TYR A 391 -2.41 22.95 3.07
C TYR A 391 -1.77 24.05 3.92
N THR A 392 -2.48 24.49 4.95
CA THR A 392 -1.98 25.47 5.93
C THR A 392 -2.74 25.34 7.26
N PRO A 393 -2.19 25.79 8.41
CA PRO A 393 -2.95 25.90 9.65
C PRO A 393 -4.21 26.76 9.49
N ALA A 394 -5.26 26.47 10.27
CA ALA A 394 -6.57 27.11 10.12
C ALA A 394 -6.53 28.65 10.18
N LYS A 395 -5.64 29.23 10.99
CA LYS A 395 -5.45 30.70 11.12
C LYS A 395 -5.03 31.39 9.81
N ASN A 396 -4.38 30.67 8.90
CA ASN A 396 -3.83 31.24 7.65
C ASN A 396 -4.70 30.96 6.42
N ARG A 397 -5.83 30.24 6.61
CA ARG A 397 -6.65 29.68 5.52
C ARG A 397 -6.94 30.69 4.40
N LYS A 398 -7.52 31.85 4.75
CA LYS A 398 -7.94 32.86 3.76
C LYS A 398 -6.76 33.43 2.97
N LYS A 399 -5.63 33.73 3.64
CA LYS A 399 -4.46 34.35 3.00
C LYS A 399 -3.82 33.40 1.98
N VAL A 400 -3.63 32.14 2.36
CA VAL A 400 -3.01 31.13 1.50
C VAL A 400 -3.95 30.71 0.36
N GLU A 401 -5.27 30.63 0.61
CA GLU A 401 -6.26 30.33 -0.42
C GLU A 401 -6.26 31.36 -1.56
N ILE A 402 -6.23 32.66 -1.23
CA ILE A 402 -6.19 33.74 -2.23
C ILE A 402 -4.91 33.64 -3.07
N ALA A 403 -3.75 33.48 -2.42
CA ALA A 403 -2.47 33.33 -3.11
C ALA A 403 -2.44 32.08 -4.00
N ALA A 404 -2.94 30.94 -3.52
CA ALA A 404 -2.97 29.70 -4.26
C ALA A 404 -3.86 29.79 -5.50
N LYS A 405 -5.04 30.41 -5.40
CA LYS A 405 -5.90 30.65 -6.57
C LYS A 405 -5.23 31.54 -7.62
N SER A 406 -4.48 32.56 -7.19
CA SER A 406 -3.78 33.47 -8.10
C SER A 406 -2.57 32.83 -8.79
N ILE A 407 -1.82 31.96 -8.09
CA ILE A 407 -0.57 31.38 -8.62
C ILE A 407 -0.83 30.08 -9.39
N LEU A 408 -1.77 29.26 -8.89
CA LEU A 408 -1.98 27.89 -9.36
C LEU A 408 -3.27 27.73 -10.18
N GLY A 409 -4.13 28.77 -10.26
CA GLY A 409 -5.40 28.71 -10.97
C GLY A 409 -5.29 28.39 -12.46
N ASP A 410 -4.16 28.74 -13.07
CA ASP A 410 -3.90 28.58 -14.51
C ASP A 410 -3.21 27.25 -14.86
N LEU A 411 -2.86 26.41 -13.87
CA LEU A 411 -2.11 25.15 -14.08
C LEU A 411 -2.95 23.96 -14.60
N LYS A 412 -4.10 24.19 -15.24
CA LYS A 412 -5.05 23.13 -15.64
C LYS A 412 -4.50 22.11 -16.63
#